data_AF-A0A7G2CIM3-F1
#
_entry.id   AF-A0A7G2CIM3-F1
#
_cell.length_a   1.000
_cell.length_b   1.000
_cell.length_c   1.000
_cell.angle_alpha   90.00
_cell.angle_beta   90.00
_cell.angle_gamma   90.00
#
_symmetry.space_group_name_H-M   'P 1'
#
loop_
_entity.id
_entity.type
_entity.pdbx_description
1 polymer ?
#
loop_
_entity_poly.entity_id
_entity_poly.type
_entity_poly.pdbx_seq_one_letter_code
_entity_poly.pdbx_strand_id
1 'polypeptide(L)' 'MIIPVRCFTCGKVIGDKYLVYLDLISEGESEKTAMDALELDRFCCRRMMLTHVDMIDLLLKFNPADTNVLLQVQE' A
#
# COMPACT_ATOMS: atom_id res chain seq x y z
N MET A 1 5.99 1.54 -0.56
CA MET A 1 5.51 2.92 -0.32
C MET A 1 4.01 2.83 -0.17
N ILE A 2 3.44 3.75 0.60
CA ILE A 2 2.02 3.76 0.95
C ILE A 2 1.14 3.86 -0.31
N ILE A 3 -0.06 3.27 -0.24
CA ILE A 3 -1.04 3.28 -1.33
C ILE A 3 -1.39 4.70 -1.75
N PRO A 4 -1.56 4.99 -3.06
CA PRO A 4 -2.00 6.31 -3.49
C PRO A 4 -3.35 6.70 -2.88
N VAL A 5 -3.44 7.95 -2.40
CA VAL A 5 -4.67 8.52 -1.83
C VAL A 5 -5.84 8.46 -2.82
N ARG A 6 -5.58 8.69 -4.11
CA ARG A 6 -6.56 8.63 -5.20
C ARG A 6 -6.06 7.76 -6.35
N CYS A 7 -6.98 7.17 -7.10
CA CYS A 7 -6.64 6.47 -8.34
C CYS A 7 -6.02 7.40 -9.38
N PHE A 8 -4.92 6.99 -10.00
CA PHE A 8 -4.24 7.74 -11.06
C PHE A 8 -5.09 7.95 -12.33
N THR A 9 -6.16 7.19 -12.53
CA THR A 9 -7.01 7.30 -13.73
C THR A 9 -8.38 7.89 -13.40
N CYS A 10 -9.09 7.31 -12.42
CA CYS A 10 -10.47 7.71 -12.09
C CYS A 10 -10.55 8.88 -11.09
N GLY A 11 -9.47 9.18 -10.36
CA GLY A 11 -9.47 10.20 -9.30
C GLY A 11 -10.30 9.85 -8.04
N LYS A 12 -10.95 8.67 -8.02
CA LYS A 12 -11.68 8.14 -6.86
C LYS A 12 -10.71 7.99 -5.69
N VAL A 13 -11.18 8.30 -4.47
CA VAL A 13 -10.41 8.10 -3.23
C VAL A 13 -10.31 6.59 -2.96
N ILE A 14 -9.09 6.12 -2.71
CA ILE A 14 -8.75 4.70 -2.50
C ILE A 14 -7.96 4.51 -1.20
N GLY A 15 -7.19 5.51 -0.75
CA GLY A 15 -6.31 5.36 0.41
C GLY A 15 -7.02 5.00 1.72
N ASP A 16 -8.29 5.35 1.86
CA ASP A 16 -9.16 4.99 2.99
C ASP A 16 -9.59 3.52 3.00
N LYS A 17 -9.55 2.84 1.85
CA LYS A 17 -10.10 1.49 1.66
C LYS A 17 -9.07 0.37 1.80
N TYR A 18 -7.78 0.70 1.79
CA TYR A 18 -6.71 -0.30 1.72
C TYR A 18 -6.59 -1.18 2.96
N LEU A 19 -6.73 -0.60 4.16
CA LEU A 19 -6.67 -1.38 5.40
C LEU A 19 -7.84 -2.36 5.50
N VAL A 20 -9.06 -1.89 5.20
CA VAL A 20 -10.26 -2.75 5.16
C VAL A 20 -10.11 -3.86 4.12
N TYR A 21 -9.50 -3.58 2.97
CA TYR A 21 -9.19 -4.62 1.99
C TYR A 21 -8.25 -5.69 2.56
N LEU A 22 -7.17 -5.29 3.25
CA LEU A 22 -6.25 -6.25 3.88
C LEU A 22 -6.95 -7.10 4.94
N ASP A 23 -7.82 -6.50 5.76
CA ASP A 23 -8.60 -7.22 6.77
C ASP A 23 -9.48 -8.30 6.11
N LEU A 24 -10.22 -7.95 5.06
CA LEU A 24 -11.06 -8.90 4.31
C LEU A 24 -10.24 -10.05 3.70
N ILE A 25 -9.08 -9.76 3.12
CA ILE A 25 -8.19 -10.80 2.58
C ILE A 25 -7.65 -11.70 3.70
N SER A 26 -7.35 -11.13 4.87
CA SER A 26 -6.87 -11.90 6.03
C SER A 26 -7.95 -12.83 6.60
N GLU A 27 -9.22 -12.45 6.48
CA GLU A 27 -10.39 -13.26 6.83
C GLU A 27 -10.66 -14.38 5.81
N GLY A 28 -9.95 -14.41 4.67
CA GLY A 28 -10.06 -15.42 3.64
C GLY A 28 -11.06 -15.10 2.52
N GLU A 29 -11.54 -13.85 2.45
CA GLU A 29 -12.37 -13.41 1.34
C GLU A 29 -11.59 -13.38 0.02
N SER A 30 -12.29 -13.65 -1.08
CA SER A 30 -11.68 -13.54 -2.40
C SER A 30 -11.42 -12.07 -2.75
N GLU A 31 -10.31 -11.80 -3.45
CA GLU A 31 -9.92 -10.44 -3.85
C GLU A 31 -11.04 -9.72 -4.61
N LYS A 32 -11.76 -10.46 -5.45
CA LYS A 32 -12.90 -9.94 -6.20
C LYS A 32 -14.03 -9.51 -5.25
N THR A 33 -14.44 -10.40 -4.34
CA THR A 33 -15.51 -10.12 -3.37
C THR A 33 -15.14 -8.94 -2.47
N ALA A 34 -13.91 -8.87 -2.00
CA ALA A 34 -13.42 -7.78 -1.16
C ALA A 34 -13.46 -6.43 -1.91
N MET A 35 -13.03 -6.39 -3.17
CA MET A 35 -13.11 -5.17 -3.99
C MET A 35 -14.56 -4.77 -4.33
N ASP A 36 -15.45 -5.75 -4.50
CA ASP A 36 -16.88 -5.52 -4.73
C ASP A 36 -17.53 -4.90 -3.48
N ALA A 37 -17.21 -5.41 -2.29
CA ALA A 37 -17.68 -4.87 -1.01
C ALA A 37 -17.20 -3.43 -0.76
N LEU A 38 -16.03 -3.06 -1.29
CA LEU A 38 -15.46 -1.72 -1.20
C LEU A 38 -15.94 -0.77 -2.32
N GLU A 39 -16.94 -1.18 -3.12
CA GLU A 39 -17.52 -0.42 -4.24
C GLU A 39 -16.46 -0.01 -5.30
N LEU A 40 -15.47 -0.85 -5.57
CA LEU A 40 -14.44 -0.58 -6.57
C LEU A 40 -14.83 -1.18 -7.91
N ASP A 41 -15.83 -0.63 -8.60
CA ASP A 41 -16.35 -1.23 -9.85
C ASP A 41 -15.38 -1.14 -11.03
N ARG A 42 -14.69 0.00 -11.16
CA ARG A 42 -13.83 0.28 -12.31
C ARG A 42 -12.49 -0.44 -12.18
N PHE A 43 -12.07 -1.11 -13.26
CA PHE A 43 -10.78 -1.81 -13.33
C PHE A 43 -9.59 -0.92 -12.96
N CYS A 44 -9.63 0.37 -13.32
CA CYS A 44 -8.53 1.29 -13.05
C CYS A 44 -8.33 1.56 -11.56
N CYS A 45 -9.43 1.58 -10.79
CA CYS A 45 -9.40 1.74 -9.34
C CYS A 45 -8.99 0.38 -8.68
N ARG A 46 -9.47 -0.77 -9.19
CA ARG A 46 -9.05 -2.12 -8.73
C ARG A 46 -7.56 -2.43 -8.90
N ARG A 47 -6.99 -2.03 -10.04
CA ARG A 47 -5.54 -2.14 -10.31
C ARG A 47 -4.71 -1.55 -9.17
N MET A 48 -5.15 -0.42 -8.60
CA MET A 48 -4.40 0.25 -7.53
C MET A 48 -4.36 -0.56 -6.25
N MET A 49 -5.32 -1.45 -6.01
CA MET A 49 -5.34 -2.34 -4.84
C MET A 49 -4.53 -3.61 -5.12
N LEU A 50 -4.78 -4.26 -6.26
CA LEU A 50 -4.17 -5.53 -6.63
C LEU A 50 -2.66 -5.47 -6.81
N THR A 51 -2.14 -4.38 -7.39
CA THR A 51 -0.70 -4.26 -7.69
C THR A 51 0.06 -3.47 -6.63
N HIS A 52 -0.59 -3.10 -5.53
CA HIS A 52 0.07 -2.34 -4.48
C HIS A 52 0.97 -3.24 -3.64
N VAL A 53 2.23 -2.83 -3.48
CA VAL A 53 3.19 -3.48 -2.57
C VAL A 53 3.64 -2.46 -1.55
N ASP A 54 3.27 -2.68 -0.29
CA ASP A 54 3.66 -1.78 0.78
C ASP A 54 5.08 -2.06 1.28
N MET A 55 6.04 -1.31 0.73
CA MET A 55 7.43 -1.32 1.20
C MET A 55 7.70 -0.38 2.40
N ILE A 56 6.70 0.30 2.98
CA ILE A 56 6.97 1.29 4.05
C ILE A 56 7.61 0.64 5.28
N ASP A 57 7.12 -0.54 5.67
CA ASP A 57 7.62 -1.27 6.85
C ASP A 57 9.08 -1.68 6.72
N LEU A 58 9.54 -1.89 5.48
CA LEU A 58 10.94 -2.19 5.21
C LEU A 58 11.81 -0.93 5.32
N LEU A 59 11.34 0.19 4.80
CA LEU A 59 12.09 1.44 4.79
C LEU A 59 12.18 2.08 6.18
N LEU A 60 11.15 1.94 7.01
CA LEU A 60 11.14 2.47 8.39
C LEU A 60 12.23 1.87 9.28
N LYS A 61 12.84 0.75 8.88
CA LYS A 61 13.98 0.14 9.58
C LYS A 61 15.29 0.91 9.38
N PHE A 62 15.35 1.81 8.40
CA PHE A 62 16.56 2.55 8.06
C PHE A 62 16.41 4.02 8.46
N ASN A 63 17.26 4.49 9.36
CA ASN A 63 17.34 5.88 9.74
C ASN A 63 18.49 6.57 8.99
N PRO A 64 18.24 7.66 8.24
CA PRO A 64 19.29 8.37 7.52
C PRO A 64 20.37 8.96 8.44
N ALA A 65 20.05 9.26 9.71
CA ALA A 65 21.05 9.75 10.66
C ALA A 65 22.11 8.69 11.00
N ASP A 66 21.75 7.40 10.96
CA ASP A 66 22.66 6.29 11.26
C ASP A 66 23.63 6.02 10.11
N THR A 67 23.37 6.55 8.91
CA THR A 67 24.26 6.41 7.74
C THR A 67 25.60 7.12 7.97
N ASN A 68 25.61 8.23 8.72
CA ASN A 68 26.84 8.93 9.08
C ASN A 68 27.70 8.14 10.08
N VAL A 69 27.08 7.26 10.89
CA VAL A 69 27.81 6.42 11.86
C VAL A 69 28.58 5.30 11.14
N LEU A 70 28.05 4.77 10.03
CA LEU A 70 28.75 3.73 9.25
C LEU A 70 29.96 4.27 8.48
N LEU A 71 29.95 5.54 8.05
CA LEU A 71 31.09 6.18 7.39
C LEU A 71 32.21 6.55 8.38
N GLN A 72 31.90 6.75 9.66
CA GLN A 72 32.90 7.06 10.70
C GLN A 72 33.63 5.82 11.25
N VAL A 73 33.18 4.60 10.93
CA VAL A 73 33.85 3.35 11.33
C VAL A 73 34.86 2.87 10.27
N GLN A 74 34.97 3.58 9.14
CA GLN A 74 35.91 3.26 8.06
C GLN A 74 37.24 4.03 8.13
N GLU A 75 37.50 4.81 9.19
CA GLU A 75 38.82 5.41 9.50
C GLU A 75 39.54 4.66 10.63
#